data_AF-A0A8C3Q0K0-F1
#
_entry.id   AF-A0A8C3Q0K0-F1
#
_cell.length_a   1.000
_cell.length_b   1.000
_cell.length_c   1.000
_cell.angle_alpha   90.00
_cell.angle_beta   90.00
_cell.angle_gamma   90.00
#
_symmetry.space_group_name_H-M   'P 1'
#
loop_
_entity.id
_entity.type
_entity.pdbx_description
1 polymer ?
#
loop_
_entity_poly.entity_id
_entity_poly.type
_entity_poly.pdbx_seq_one_letter_code
_entity_poly.pdbx_strand_id
1 'polypeptide(L)'
;MYACTKFVTVPALVWRSPRVLCQPLSASLLSIPNAQMEQVHPSARRTIMTSVARRDIDTAAKFIGAGAATVGVAGSGAGIGTVFGSLIIGYARNPSLKQQLFSYAILGFALSEAMGLFCLMVAFLILFAM
;
A
#
# COMPACT_ATOMS: atom_id res chain seq x y z
N MET A 1 22.42 -24.95 -15.14
CA MET A 1 22.54 -23.80 -14.23
C MET A 1 21.22 -23.04 -14.26
N TYR A 2 20.28 -23.45 -13.41
CA TYR A 2 18.97 -22.82 -13.19
C TYR A 2 18.79 -22.76 -11.68
N ALA A 3 18.88 -21.58 -11.09
CA ALA A 3 18.54 -21.37 -9.69
C ALA A 3 18.19 -19.90 -9.51
N CYS A 4 16.89 -19.63 -9.30
CA CYS A 4 16.33 -18.61 -8.42
C CYS A 4 14.87 -18.33 -8.83
N THR A 5 14.03 -19.34 -8.69
CA THR A 5 12.58 -19.18 -8.50
C THR A 5 12.28 -19.46 -7.03
N LYS A 6 11.79 -18.44 -6.31
CA LYS A 6 10.86 -18.52 -5.16
C LYS A 6 10.91 -17.19 -4.38
N PHE A 7 10.00 -16.28 -4.70
CA PHE A 7 9.58 -15.24 -3.76
C PHE A 7 8.05 -15.28 -3.69
N VAL A 8 7.57 -16.25 -2.90
CA VAL A 8 6.17 -16.41 -2.50
C VAL A 8 6.19 -16.65 -0.99
N THR A 9 5.61 -15.71 -0.25
CA THR A 9 4.90 -15.89 1.02
C THR A 9 5.69 -16.30 2.27
N VAL A 10 5.87 -15.36 3.22
CA VAL A 10 5.47 -15.48 4.64
C VAL A 10 5.36 -14.07 5.28
N PRO A 11 4.23 -13.67 5.90
CA PRO A 11 4.21 -12.67 6.96
C PRO A 11 4.16 -13.40 8.32
N ALA A 12 5.20 -13.26 9.14
CA ALA A 12 5.23 -13.76 10.51
C ALA A 12 6.00 -12.76 11.39
N LEU A 13 5.58 -12.65 12.66
CA LEU A 13 6.04 -11.78 13.77
C LEU A 13 5.43 -10.35 13.76
N VAL A 14 4.71 -9.85 14.77
CA VAL A 14 4.51 -10.21 16.18
C VAL A 14 3.12 -9.70 16.62
N TRP A 15 2.15 -10.60 16.83
CA TRP A 15 0.95 -10.28 17.63
C TRP A 15 1.26 -10.64 19.09
N ARG A 16 1.65 -9.64 19.88
CA ARG A 16 1.93 -9.83 21.31
C ARG A 16 0.60 -9.86 22.07
N SER A 17 0.25 -11.06 22.51
CA SER A 17 -0.84 -11.38 23.44
C SER A 17 -0.60 -10.75 24.83
N PRO A 18 -1.65 -10.35 25.57
CA PRO A 18 -1.60 -10.36 27.03
C PRO A 18 -2.68 -11.31 27.56
N ARG A 19 -2.32 -12.59 27.70
CA ARG A 19 -2.92 -13.47 28.71
C ARG A 19 -1.98 -13.53 29.91
N VAL A 20 -2.13 -12.58 30.82
CA VAL A 20 -1.75 -12.75 32.24
C VAL A 20 -2.87 -12.09 33.04
N LEU A 21 -3.92 -12.85 33.37
CA LEU A 21 -4.09 -13.44 34.71
C LEU A 21 -4.64 -12.36 35.66
N CYS A 22 -5.95 -12.12 35.70
CA CYS A 22 -6.83 -12.83 36.62
C CYS A 22 -6.14 -13.21 37.94
N GLN A 23 -6.06 -12.27 38.87
CA GLN A 23 -6.14 -12.58 40.30
C GLN A 23 -7.08 -11.58 40.99
N PRO A 24 -8.27 -12.03 41.44
CA PRO A 24 -9.05 -11.34 42.44
C PRO A 24 -8.87 -12.08 43.77
N LEU A 25 -8.12 -11.52 44.72
CA LEU A 25 -8.10 -11.95 46.12
C LEU A 25 -7.26 -10.99 46.95
N SER A 26 -7.93 -10.05 47.63
CA SER A 26 -7.65 -9.74 49.04
C SER A 26 -8.66 -8.72 49.53
N ALA A 27 -9.56 -9.22 50.38
CA ALA A 27 -10.39 -8.43 51.24
C ALA A 27 -9.50 -7.66 52.22
N SER A 28 -9.63 -6.34 52.23
CA SER A 28 -9.32 -5.52 53.40
C SER A 28 -10.52 -4.61 53.62
N LEU A 29 -11.47 -5.13 54.39
CA LEU A 29 -12.46 -4.35 55.11
C LEU A 29 -11.75 -3.47 56.15
N LEU A 30 -12.41 -2.35 56.48
CA LEU A 30 -12.15 -1.41 57.57
C LEU A 30 -11.24 -0.21 57.23
N SER A 31 -11.85 0.88 56.76
CA SER A 31 -12.05 2.10 57.56
C SER A 31 -12.47 3.29 56.68
N ILE A 32 -13.60 3.92 57.01
CA ILE A 32 -13.99 5.30 56.62
C ILE A 32 -14.00 6.06 57.97
N PRO A 33 -13.36 7.24 58.13
CA PRO A 33 -13.84 8.47 57.48
C PRO A 33 -12.82 9.58 57.14
N ASN A 34 -13.29 10.50 56.26
CA ASN A 34 -12.96 11.93 56.11
C ASN A 34 -11.50 12.41 56.25
N ALA A 35 -10.94 12.90 55.14
CA ALA A 35 -10.58 14.31 54.91
C ALA A 35 -9.58 14.44 53.75
N GLN A 36 -9.59 15.60 53.10
CA GLN A 36 -8.62 16.09 52.10
C GLN A 36 -8.83 15.62 50.65
N MET A 37 -9.71 16.37 50.00
CA MET A 37 -9.46 17.08 48.74
C MET A 37 -7.98 17.11 48.32
N GLU A 38 -7.59 16.23 47.39
CA GLU A 38 -6.50 16.50 46.46
C GLU A 38 -6.95 16.09 45.06
N GLN A 39 -7.39 17.08 44.30
CA GLN A 39 -7.72 16.94 42.89
C GLN A 39 -6.44 16.66 42.10
N VAL A 40 -6.09 15.39 41.96
CA VAL A 40 -5.15 14.98 40.92
C VAL A 40 -5.85 15.22 39.58
N HIS A 41 -5.34 16.21 38.85
CA HIS A 41 -5.80 16.65 37.54
C HIS A 41 -6.25 15.44 36.70
N PRO A 42 -7.49 15.40 36.18
CA PRO A 42 -7.76 14.53 35.05
C PRO A 42 -6.86 15.05 33.93
N SER A 43 -5.78 14.31 33.62
CA SER A 43 -4.96 14.55 32.45
C SER A 43 -5.91 14.79 31.29
N ALA A 44 -5.80 15.99 30.72
CA ALA A 44 -6.68 16.50 29.70
C ALA A 44 -6.97 15.40 28.67
N ARG A 45 -8.16 14.79 28.78
CA ARG A 45 -8.78 14.08 27.68
C ARG A 45 -9.00 15.18 26.65
N ARG A 46 -8.01 15.41 25.80
CA ARG A 46 -8.14 16.21 24.60
C ARG A 46 -9.19 15.49 23.78
N THR A 47 -10.44 15.84 24.03
CA THR A 47 -11.54 15.59 23.13
C THR A 47 -11.11 16.26 21.84
N ILE A 48 -10.58 15.47 20.91
CA ILE A 48 -10.36 15.90 19.53
C ILE A 48 -11.76 16.30 19.05
N MET A 49 -12.04 17.60 19.11
CA MET A 49 -13.30 18.18 18.67
C MET A 49 -13.28 18.18 17.15
N THR A 50 -13.61 17.04 16.56
CA THR A 50 -13.76 16.88 15.11
C THR A 50 -15.23 16.70 14.76
N SER A 51 -16.04 17.74 15.01
CA SER A 51 -17.41 17.78 14.50
C SER A 51 -17.50 17.94 12.97
N VAL A 52 -16.36 18.11 12.28
CA VAL A 52 -16.29 18.33 10.81
C VAL A 52 -15.40 17.32 10.05
N ALA A 53 -14.62 16.46 10.73
CA ALA A 53 -13.43 15.83 10.12
C ALA A 53 -13.63 14.50 9.36
N ARG A 54 -14.87 13.98 9.23
CA ARG A 54 -15.04 12.73 8.45
C ARG A 54 -14.68 12.92 6.98
N ARG A 55 -15.07 14.07 6.39
CA ARG A 55 -14.80 14.38 4.98
C ARG A 55 -13.31 14.60 4.67
N ASP A 56 -12.56 15.14 5.63
CA ASP A 56 -11.13 15.41 5.45
C ASP A 56 -10.31 14.11 5.42
N ILE A 57 -10.70 13.12 6.24
CA ILE A 57 -10.05 11.80 6.28
C ILE A 57 -10.33 11.05 4.97
N ASP A 58 -11.55 11.08 4.47
CA ASP A 58 -11.90 10.45 3.19
C ASP A 58 -11.12 11.09 2.04
N THR A 59 -10.98 12.42 2.03
CA THR A 59 -10.21 13.15 1.02
C THR A 59 -8.71 12.84 1.10
N ALA A 60 -8.15 12.79 2.31
CA ALA A 60 -6.76 12.39 2.52
C ALA A 60 -6.50 10.95 2.07
N ALA A 61 -7.43 10.03 2.38
CA ALA A 61 -7.35 8.63 1.97
C ALA A 61 -7.40 8.48 0.44
N LYS A 62 -8.20 9.29 -0.27
CA LYS A 62 -8.23 9.32 -1.74
C LYS A 62 -6.89 9.70 -2.35
N PHE A 63 -6.24 10.76 -1.84
CA PHE A 63 -4.93 11.17 -2.37
C PHE A 63 -3.84 10.13 -2.13
N ILE A 64 -3.83 9.49 -0.95
CA ILE A 64 -2.88 8.41 -0.65
C ILE A 64 -3.18 7.19 -1.53
N GLY A 65 -4.45 6.80 -1.64
CA GLY A 65 -4.88 5.66 -2.46
C GLY A 65 -4.59 5.86 -3.95
N ALA A 66 -4.88 7.04 -4.49
CA ALA A 66 -4.58 7.40 -5.87
C ALA A 66 -3.06 7.38 -6.11
N GLY A 67 -2.27 7.94 -5.20
CA GLY A 67 -0.80 7.90 -5.26
C GLY A 67 -0.26 6.46 -5.28
N ALA A 68 -0.72 5.63 -4.34
CA ALA A 68 -0.33 4.22 -4.27
C ALA A 68 -0.74 3.42 -5.52
N ALA A 69 -1.90 3.73 -6.10
CA ALA A 69 -2.37 3.09 -7.32
C ALA A 69 -1.48 3.39 -8.54
N THR A 70 -0.78 4.53 -8.59
CA THR A 70 0.10 4.86 -9.73
C THR A 70 1.39 4.03 -9.80
N VAL A 71 1.78 3.34 -8.72
CA VAL A 71 3.01 2.52 -8.68
C VAL A 71 3.00 1.43 -9.76
N GLY A 72 1.84 0.94 -10.17
CA GLY A 72 1.74 -0.07 -11.24
C GLY A 72 2.22 0.42 -12.61
N VAL A 73 2.29 1.73 -12.86
CA VAL A 73 2.86 2.29 -14.10
C VAL A 73 4.35 1.97 -14.24
N ALA A 74 5.08 1.80 -13.12
CA ALA A 74 6.47 1.36 -13.15
C ALA A 74 6.63 -0.01 -13.83
N GLY A 75 5.64 -0.91 -13.68
CA GLY A 75 5.61 -2.20 -14.37
C GLY A 75 5.49 -2.06 -15.88
N SER A 76 4.66 -1.13 -16.37
CA SER A 76 4.58 -0.82 -17.80
C SER A 76 5.91 -0.25 -18.32
N GLY A 77 6.52 0.70 -17.60
CA GLY A 77 7.82 1.26 -17.99
C GLY A 77 8.93 0.22 -18.09
N ALA A 78 9.00 -0.70 -17.10
CA ALA A 78 9.91 -1.84 -17.15
C ALA A 78 9.60 -2.77 -18.34
N GLY A 79 8.32 -3.08 -18.57
CA GLY A 79 7.87 -3.90 -19.69
C GLY A 79 8.33 -3.34 -21.04
N ILE A 80 8.06 -2.06 -21.29
CA ILE A 80 8.46 -1.34 -22.51
C ILE A 80 9.98 -1.39 -22.70
N GLY A 81 10.75 -1.15 -21.64
CA GLY A 81 12.21 -1.23 -21.67
C GLY A 81 12.72 -2.62 -22.09
N THR A 82 12.09 -3.69 -21.58
CA THR A 82 12.45 -5.07 -21.96
C THR A 82 12.07 -5.44 -23.39
N VAL A 83 10.92 -4.95 -23.87
CA VAL A 83 10.45 -5.18 -25.25
C VAL A 83 11.39 -4.50 -26.24
N PHE A 84 11.70 -3.21 -26.05
CA PHE A 84 12.63 -2.50 -26.93
C PHE A 84 14.09 -2.99 -26.78
N GLY A 85 14.52 -3.39 -25.58
CA GLY A 85 15.84 -4.01 -25.39
C GLY A 85 15.98 -5.31 -26.19
N SER A 86 14.95 -6.16 -26.14
CA SER A 86 14.92 -7.42 -26.91
C SER A 86 14.81 -7.16 -28.43
N LEU A 87 14.11 -6.10 -28.84
CA LEU A 87 14.03 -5.69 -30.24
C LEU A 87 15.41 -5.32 -30.78
N ILE A 88 16.20 -4.50 -30.06
CA ILE A 88 17.53 -4.09 -30.52
C ILE A 88 18.45 -5.30 -30.66
N ILE A 89 18.44 -6.20 -29.67
CA ILE A 89 19.23 -7.44 -29.71
C ILE A 89 18.79 -8.33 -30.89
N GLY A 90 17.48 -8.45 -31.11
CA GLY A 90 16.93 -9.21 -32.24
C GLY A 90 17.29 -8.61 -33.60
N TYR A 91 17.24 -7.28 -33.70
CA TYR A 91 17.62 -6.52 -34.90
C TYR A 91 19.11 -6.68 -35.22
N ALA A 92 19.97 -6.63 -34.19
CA ALA A 92 21.41 -6.81 -34.34
C ALA A 92 21.78 -8.23 -34.82
N ARG A 93 20.98 -9.25 -34.50
CA ARG A 93 21.21 -10.63 -34.94
C ARG A 93 20.78 -10.87 -36.39
N ASN A 94 19.59 -10.39 -36.77
CA ASN A 94 19.02 -10.66 -38.09
C ASN A 94 18.29 -9.42 -38.65
N PRO A 95 19.00 -8.50 -39.32
CA PRO A 95 18.42 -7.24 -39.80
C PRO A 95 17.41 -7.41 -40.95
N SER A 96 17.39 -8.57 -41.63
CA SER A 96 16.45 -8.88 -42.70
C SER A 96 15.00 -8.97 -42.22
N LEU A 97 14.77 -9.34 -40.96
CA LEU A 97 13.42 -9.50 -40.36
C LEU A 97 12.91 -8.24 -39.66
N LYS A 98 13.56 -7.09 -39.89
CA LYS A 98 13.28 -5.83 -39.17
C LYS A 98 11.81 -5.44 -39.11
N GLN A 99 11.09 -5.57 -40.22
CA GLN A 99 9.71 -5.07 -40.33
C GLN A 99 8.76 -5.92 -39.47
N GLN A 100 8.96 -7.23 -39.48
CA GLN A 100 8.16 -8.16 -38.67
C GLN A 100 8.49 -8.02 -37.19
N LEU A 101 9.79 -7.94 -36.84
CA LEU A 101 10.23 -7.74 -35.45
C LEU A 101 9.73 -6.41 -34.88
N PHE A 102 9.78 -5.33 -35.68
CA PHE A 102 9.25 -4.04 -35.27
C PHE A 102 7.73 -4.09 -35.06
N SER A 103 6.98 -4.77 -35.93
CA SER A 103 5.53 -4.97 -35.74
C SER A 103 5.21 -5.69 -34.42
N TYR A 104 5.95 -6.76 -34.09
CA TYR A 104 5.80 -7.45 -32.80
C TYR A 104 6.21 -6.60 -31.60
N ALA A 105 7.25 -5.77 -31.74
CA ALA A 105 7.66 -4.87 -30.67
C ALA A 105 6.61 -3.77 -30.42
N ILE A 106 6.01 -3.20 -31.47
CA ILE A 106 4.92 -2.23 -31.32
C ILE A 106 3.67 -2.87 -30.71
N LEU A 107 3.37 -4.12 -31.07
CA LEU A 107 2.30 -4.88 -30.42
C LEU A 107 2.59 -5.09 -28.92
N GLY A 108 3.82 -5.49 -28.57
CA GLY A 108 4.24 -5.63 -27.17
C GLY A 108 4.22 -4.31 -26.40
N PHE A 109 4.66 -3.21 -27.03
CA PHE A 109 4.58 -1.86 -26.49
C PHE A 109 3.12 -1.46 -26.21
N ALA A 110 2.22 -1.66 -27.18
CA ALA A 110 0.81 -1.31 -27.03
C ALA A 110 0.13 -2.11 -25.89
N LEU A 111 0.46 -3.39 -25.75
CA LEU A 111 -0.06 -4.22 -24.65
C LEU A 111 0.50 -3.77 -23.28
N SER A 112 1.78 -3.41 -23.22
CA SER A 112 2.38 -2.88 -21.98
C SER A 112 1.76 -1.54 -21.60
N GLU A 113 1.61 -0.63 -22.55
CA GLU A 113 0.95 0.66 -22.37
C GLU A 113 -0.52 0.50 -21.95
N ALA A 114 -1.26 -0.45 -22.53
CA ALA A 114 -2.63 -0.72 -22.13
C ALA A 114 -2.74 -1.07 -20.63
N MET A 115 -1.78 -1.83 -20.09
CA MET A 115 -1.75 -2.15 -18.66
C MET A 115 -1.34 -0.94 -17.80
N GLY A 116 -0.40 -0.11 -18.28
CA GLY A 116 -0.03 1.15 -17.62
C GLY A 116 -1.19 2.14 -17.55
N LEU A 117 -1.89 2.35 -18.67
CA LEU A 117 -3.07 3.20 -18.75
C LEU A 117 -4.24 2.66 -17.95
N PHE A 118 -4.42 1.33 -17.90
CA PHE A 118 -5.39 0.72 -17.00
C PHE A 118 -5.12 1.05 -15.53
N CYS A 119 -3.85 1.01 -15.12
CA CYS A 119 -3.44 1.40 -13.78
C CYS A 119 -3.75 2.88 -13.49
N LEU A 120 -3.45 3.78 -14.43
CA LEU A 120 -3.78 5.20 -14.33
C LEU A 120 -5.29 5.47 -14.33
N MET A 121 -6.05 4.71 -15.11
CA MET A 121 -7.52 4.79 -15.12
C MET A 121 -8.07 4.55 -13.72
N VAL A 122 -7.61 3.50 -13.03
CA VAL A 122 -8.03 3.21 -11.64
C VAL A 122 -7.59 4.32 -10.69
N ALA A 123 -6.37 4.83 -10.84
CA ALA A 123 -5.88 5.94 -10.00
C ALA A 123 -6.75 7.20 -10.16
N PHE A 124 -7.16 7.55 -11.38
CA PHE A 124 -8.07 8.68 -11.63
C PHE A 124 -9.49 8.40 -11.14
N LEU A 125 -9.95 7.16 -11.17
CA LEU A 125 -11.25 6.79 -10.61
C LEU A 125 -11.26 7.01 -9.09
N ILE A 126 -10.18 6.66 -8.40
CA ILE A 126 -10.02 6.91 -6.95
C ILE A 126 -9.94 8.42 -6.64
N LEU A 127 -9.31 9.21 -7.52
CA LEU A 127 -9.10 10.64 -7.29
C LEU A 127 -10.36 11.48 -7.58
N PHE A 128 -11.10 11.15 -8.63
CA PHE A 128 -12.17 12.01 -9.15
C PHE A 128 -13.58 11.43 -9.09
N ALA A 129 -13.75 10.11 -8.93
CA ALA A 129 -15.06 9.47 -9.01
C ALA A 129 -15.52 8.79 -7.70
N MET A 130 -14.61 8.21 -6.92
CA MET A 130 -14.89 7.77 -5.55
C MET A 130 -14.73 8.94 -4.58
#